data_AF-A0A7S0RKE8-F1
#
_entry.id   AF-A0A7S0RKE8-F1
#
_cell.length_a   1.000
_cell.length_b   1.000
_cell.length_c   1.000
_cell.angle_alpha   90.00
_cell.angle_beta   90.00
_cell.angle_gamma   90.00
#
_symmetry.space_group_name_H-M   'P 1'
#
loop_
_entity.id
_entity.type
_entity.pdbx_description
1 polymer ?
#
loop_
_entity_poly.entity_id
_entity_poly.type
_entity_poly.pdbx_seq_one_letter_code
_entity_poly.pdbx_strand_id
1 'polypeptide(L)'
;AMDASGGALVNKNLQVQGLQNVFAVGDCMIGSDEKNALSADLGASLAAMNIQRMAKGEPLATFPEGVCHGASEVPQIACVSLYKWSGVMQFNGLVLTGMVPAMVKALIEYLQVATAAERALHTSA
;
A
#
# COMPACT_ATOMS: atom_id res chain seq x y z
N ALA A 1 15.28 14.12 -4.64
CA ALA A 1 14.33 15.22 -4.39
C ALA A 1 13.50 14.85 -3.17
N MET A 2 13.56 15.65 -2.10
CA MET A 2 12.80 15.44 -0.86
C MET A 2 12.07 16.73 -0.50
N ASP A 3 10.95 16.62 0.20
CA ASP A 3 10.22 17.77 0.74
C ASP A 3 10.76 18.19 2.12
N ALA A 4 10.13 19.18 2.75
CA ALA A 4 10.50 19.67 4.07
C ALA A 4 10.22 18.67 5.21
N SER A 5 9.36 17.67 4.99
CA SER A 5 9.07 16.62 5.98
C SER A 5 10.06 15.45 5.91
N GLY A 6 10.92 15.42 4.89
CA GLY A 6 11.87 14.34 4.65
C GLY A 6 11.31 13.19 3.80
N GLY A 7 10.15 13.37 3.16
CA GLY A 7 9.61 12.40 2.22
C GLY A 7 10.16 12.60 0.81
N ALA A 8 10.36 11.49 0.08
CA ALA A 8 10.79 11.50 -1.31
C ALA A 8 9.63 11.95 -2.23
N LEU A 9 9.87 12.98 -3.05
CA LEU A 9 8.90 13.39 -4.07
C LEU A 9 8.89 12.36 -5.19
N VAL A 10 7.73 11.76 -5.47
CA VAL A 10 7.59 10.73 -6.51
C VAL A 10 6.73 11.20 -7.69
N ASN A 11 6.88 10.53 -8.83
CA ASN A 11 5.96 10.64 -9.96
C ASN A 11 4.84 9.59 -9.85
N LYS A 12 3.94 9.58 -10.84
CA LYS A 12 2.80 8.66 -10.91
C LYS A 12 3.17 7.17 -11.04
N ASN A 13 4.43 6.86 -11.37
CA ASN A 13 4.97 5.50 -11.46
C ASN A 13 5.74 5.10 -10.18
N LEU A 14 5.68 5.93 -9.14
CA LEU A 14 6.38 5.80 -7.85
C LEU A 14 7.91 5.94 -7.93
N GLN A 15 8.42 6.52 -9.03
CA GLN A 15 9.84 6.85 -9.15
C GLN A 15 10.14 8.18 -8.47
N VAL A 16 11.29 8.26 -7.80
CA VAL A 16 11.76 9.50 -7.20
C VAL A 16 12.04 10.53 -8.29
N GLN A 17 11.56 11.77 -8.10
CA GLN A 17 11.74 12.82 -9.10
C GLN A 17 13.22 13.03 -9.44
N GLY A 18 13.52 13.02 -10.75
CA GLY A 18 14.88 13.12 -11.30
C GLY A 18 15.64 11.80 -11.39
N LEU A 19 15.09 10.68 -10.88
CA LEU A 19 15.75 9.37 -10.85
C LEU A 19 14.81 8.28 -11.40
N GLN A 20 15.07 7.78 -12.61
CA GLN A 20 14.20 6.77 -13.25
C GLN A 20 14.39 5.35 -12.67
N ASN A 21 15.51 5.10 -12.01
CA ASN A 21 15.87 3.79 -11.45
C ASN A 21 15.68 3.69 -9.93
N VAL A 22 15.11 4.71 -9.29
CA VAL A 22 14.87 4.75 -7.84
C VAL A 22 13.39 4.90 -7.58
N PHE A 23 12.83 3.99 -6.78
CA PHE A 23 11.43 4.00 -6.39
C PHE A 23 11.31 4.25 -4.88
N ALA A 24 10.25 4.94 -4.47
CA ALA A 24 9.90 5.16 -3.06
C ALA A 24 8.42 4.84 -2.85
N VAL A 25 8.08 4.20 -1.72
CA VAL A 25 6.74 3.69 -1.43
C VAL A 25 6.41 3.83 0.05
N GLY A 26 5.12 3.86 0.40
CA GLY A 26 4.68 3.96 1.79
C GLY A 26 4.97 5.32 2.43
N ASP A 27 5.38 5.30 3.69
CA ASP A 27 5.53 6.52 4.49
C ASP A 27 6.74 7.38 4.07
N CYS A 28 7.71 6.80 3.34
CA CYS A 28 8.89 7.53 2.89
C CYS A 28 8.67 8.34 1.61
N MET A 29 7.50 8.25 0.97
CA MET A 29 7.17 9.01 -0.24
C MET A 29 6.12 10.09 0.03
N ILE A 30 6.21 11.19 -0.72
CA ILE A 30 5.17 12.22 -0.80
C ILE A 30 4.33 11.96 -2.03
N GLY A 31 3.04 11.70 -1.81
CA GLY A 31 2.04 11.39 -2.83
C GLY A 31 0.64 11.75 -2.34
N SER A 32 -0.35 11.54 -3.19
CA SER A 32 -1.77 11.79 -2.88
C SER A 32 -2.45 10.63 -2.14
N ASP A 33 -1.70 9.59 -1.79
CA ASP A 33 -2.20 8.41 -1.10
C ASP A 33 -2.39 8.65 0.41
N GLU A 34 -3.40 8.02 0.97
CA GLU A 34 -3.51 7.90 2.43
C GLU A 34 -2.37 7.03 2.97
N LYS A 35 -1.65 7.53 3.97
CA LYS A 35 -0.52 6.82 4.60
C LYS A 35 -1.02 5.73 5.55
N ASN A 36 -1.19 4.54 4.99
CA ASN A 36 -1.56 3.33 5.71
C ASN A 36 -0.88 2.10 5.12
N ALA A 37 -0.96 0.98 5.83
CA ALA A 37 -0.30 -0.27 5.43
C ALA A 37 -0.83 -0.83 4.09
N LEU A 38 -2.11 -0.60 3.75
CA LEU A 38 -2.69 -1.05 2.49
C LEU A 38 -2.08 -0.29 1.30
N SER A 39 -2.06 1.04 1.36
CA SER A 39 -1.42 1.88 0.34
C SER A 39 0.06 1.56 0.19
N ALA A 40 0.77 1.31 1.30
CA ALA A 40 2.17 0.89 1.27
C ALA A 40 2.37 -0.45 0.55
N ASP A 41 1.53 -1.45 0.81
CA ASP A 41 1.63 -2.77 0.16
C ASP A 41 1.30 -2.71 -1.35
N LEU A 42 0.25 -1.97 -1.71
CA LEU A 42 -0.12 -1.71 -3.10
C LEU A 42 0.99 -0.94 -3.84
N GLY A 43 1.56 0.07 -3.19
CA GLY A 43 2.68 0.84 -3.72
C GLY A 43 3.91 -0.03 -3.95
N ALA A 44 4.27 -0.88 -2.98
CA ALA A 44 5.37 -1.82 -3.11
C ALA A 44 5.15 -2.82 -4.27
N SER A 45 3.93 -3.33 -4.40
CA SER A 45 3.55 -4.23 -5.50
C SER A 45 3.67 -3.56 -6.87
N LEU A 46 3.23 -2.31 -7.00
CA LEU A 46 3.37 -1.53 -8.23
C LEU A 46 4.84 -1.22 -8.54
N ALA A 47 5.63 -0.84 -7.54
CA ALA A 47 7.06 -0.57 -7.72
C ALA A 47 7.81 -1.82 -8.19
N ALA A 48 7.56 -2.99 -7.57
CA ALA A 48 8.13 -4.26 -8.00
C ALA A 48 7.74 -4.61 -9.44
N MET A 49 6.46 -4.44 -9.80
CA MET A 49 5.98 -4.62 -11.17
C MET A 49 6.70 -3.69 -12.14
N ASN A 50 6.84 -2.41 -11.79
CA ASN A 50 7.51 -1.42 -12.62
C ASN A 50 9.00 -1.72 -12.79
N ILE A 51 9.70 -2.20 -11.77
CA ILE A 51 11.09 -2.66 -11.89
C ILE A 51 11.19 -3.78 -12.95
N GLN A 52 10.30 -4.77 -12.89
CA GLN A 52 10.27 -5.87 -13.88
C GLN A 52 9.94 -5.37 -15.29
N ARG A 53 8.95 -4.48 -15.44
CA ARG A 53 8.60 -3.88 -16.74
C ARG A 53 9.73 -3.06 -17.31
N MET A 54 10.41 -2.28 -16.47
CA MET A 54 11.55 -1.46 -16.87
C MET A 54 12.71 -2.34 -17.37
N ALA A 55 12.96 -3.48 -16.72
CA ALA A 55 13.96 -4.45 -17.19
C ALA A 55 13.61 -5.08 -18.55
N LYS A 56 12.31 -5.17 -18.88
CA LYS A 56 11.81 -5.70 -20.17
C LYS A 56 11.61 -4.62 -21.25
N GLY A 57 11.78 -3.34 -20.92
CA GLY A 57 11.46 -2.23 -21.82
C GLY A 57 9.95 -2.02 -22.03
N GLU A 58 9.12 -2.49 -21.11
CA GLU A 58 7.66 -2.36 -21.15
C GLU A 58 7.18 -1.03 -20.51
N PRO A 59 6.00 -0.51 -20.91
CA PRO A 59 5.43 0.68 -20.29
C PRO A 59 5.13 0.50 -18.80
N LEU A 60 5.55 1.49 -17.99
CA LEU A 60 5.34 1.49 -16.55
C LEU A 60 3.85 1.69 -16.19
N ALA A 61 3.40 0.98 -15.15
CA ALA A 61 2.08 1.15 -14.56
C ALA A 61 2.02 2.40 -13.68
N THR A 62 0.82 2.99 -13.61
CA THR A 62 0.52 4.20 -12.83
C THR A 62 -0.17 3.83 -11.51
N PHE A 63 0.20 4.49 -10.42
CA PHE A 63 -0.47 4.34 -9.13
C PHE A 63 -1.69 5.28 -8.99
N PRO A 64 -2.81 4.85 -8.41
CA PRO A 64 -3.13 3.50 -7.93
C PRO A 64 -3.73 2.58 -9.01
N GLU A 65 -4.09 3.11 -10.18
CA GLU A 65 -4.84 2.41 -11.23
C GLU A 65 -4.27 1.03 -11.61
N GLY A 66 -2.94 0.93 -11.71
CA GLY A 66 -2.22 -0.29 -12.09
C GLY A 66 -2.27 -1.42 -11.06
N VAL A 67 -2.66 -1.14 -9.82
CA VAL A 67 -2.80 -2.12 -8.74
C VAL A 67 -4.21 -2.21 -8.16
N CYS A 68 -5.09 -1.26 -8.49
CA CYS A 68 -6.47 -1.21 -8.03
C CYS A 68 -7.48 -1.47 -9.17
N HIS A 69 -7.14 -2.32 -10.15
CA HIS A 69 -8.00 -2.68 -11.28
C HIS A 69 -8.60 -1.47 -12.03
N GLY A 70 -7.83 -0.39 -12.21
CA GLY A 70 -8.27 0.82 -12.89
C GLY A 70 -9.00 1.84 -12.02
N ALA A 71 -9.16 1.59 -10.72
CA ALA A 71 -9.67 2.60 -9.80
C ALA A 71 -8.68 3.76 -9.65
N SER A 72 -9.20 4.99 -9.66
CA SER A 72 -8.39 6.22 -9.53
C SER A 72 -7.93 6.51 -8.09
N GLU A 73 -8.49 5.80 -7.10
CA GLU A 73 -8.16 5.97 -5.69
C GLU A 73 -8.01 4.60 -4.99
N VAL A 74 -7.16 4.55 -3.96
CA VAL A 74 -7.05 3.38 -3.08
C VAL A 74 -8.28 3.33 -2.18
N PRO A 75 -8.92 2.15 -1.98
CA PRO A 75 -10.04 2.01 -1.06
C PRO A 75 -9.70 2.49 0.36
N GLN A 76 -10.57 3.32 0.94
CA GLN A 76 -10.39 3.85 2.29
C GLN A 76 -10.86 2.83 3.31
N ILE A 77 -9.91 2.14 3.94
CA ILE A 77 -10.17 1.08 4.91
C ILE A 77 -9.33 1.36 6.16
N ALA A 78 -10.00 1.57 7.28
CA ALA A 78 -9.36 1.70 8.58
C ALA A 78 -10.06 0.79 9.58
N CYS A 79 -9.30 0.07 10.40
CA CYS A 79 -9.84 -0.73 11.48
C CYS A 79 -9.04 -0.50 12.75
N VAL A 80 -9.66 0.13 13.73
CA VAL A 80 -9.08 0.53 15.00
C VAL A 80 -9.65 -0.37 16.09
N SER A 81 -8.79 -1.10 16.79
CA SER A 81 -9.20 -1.88 17.96
C SER A 81 -9.44 -0.97 19.16
N LEU A 82 -10.56 -1.18 19.85
CA LEU A 82 -10.89 -0.62 21.15
C LEU A 82 -10.71 -1.71 22.21
N TYR A 83 -9.51 -2.28 22.28
CA TYR A 83 -9.15 -3.49 23.03
C TYR A 83 -9.61 -4.81 22.37
N LYS A 84 -9.73 -5.90 23.14
CA LYS A 84 -9.83 -7.28 22.64
C LYS A 84 -11.09 -7.61 21.84
N TRP A 85 -12.24 -7.04 22.21
CA TRP A 85 -13.55 -7.47 21.70
C TRP A 85 -14.40 -6.33 21.13
N SER A 86 -13.81 -5.14 21.00
CA SER A 86 -14.49 -3.97 20.43
C SER A 86 -13.54 -3.29 19.46
N GLY A 87 -14.10 -2.68 18.43
CA GLY A 87 -13.35 -1.89 17.48
C GLY A 87 -14.27 -0.97 16.69
N VAL A 88 -13.65 -0.09 15.92
CA VAL A 88 -14.28 0.79 14.95
C VAL A 88 -13.65 0.50 13.60
N MET A 89 -14.45 0.16 12.62
CA MET A 89 -14.02 -0.05 11.25
C MET A 89 -14.72 0.95 10.35
N GLN A 90 -13.95 1.58 9.48
CA GLN A 90 -14.44 2.35 8.35
C GLN A 90 -14.12 1.59 7.07
N PHE A 91 -15.10 1.50 6.19
CA PHE A 91 -14.92 1.05 4.82
C PHE A 91 -15.65 2.02 3.88
N ASN A 92 -14.88 2.86 3.19
CA ASN A 92 -15.38 4.00 2.43
C ASN A 92 -16.30 4.88 3.30
N GLY A 93 -17.60 4.96 2.99
CA GLY A 93 -18.59 5.72 3.75
C GLY A 93 -19.31 4.94 4.87
N LEU A 94 -19.04 3.64 5.03
CA LEU A 94 -19.68 2.82 6.05
C LEU A 94 -18.80 2.76 7.31
N VAL A 95 -19.41 3.00 8.48
CA VAL A 95 -18.75 2.84 9.78
C VAL A 95 -19.45 1.72 10.56
N LEU A 96 -18.67 0.75 11.02
CA LEU A 96 -19.09 -0.37 11.84
C LEU A 96 -18.39 -0.29 13.20
N THR A 97 -19.12 -0.59 14.27
CA THR A 97 -18.58 -0.54 15.64
C THR A 97 -18.91 -1.81 16.41
N GLY A 98 -18.12 -2.10 17.45
CA GLY A 98 -18.36 -3.23 18.36
C GLY A 98 -17.52 -4.45 18.00
N MET A 99 -18.08 -5.65 18.19
CA MET A 99 -17.31 -6.91 18.12
C MET A 99 -16.93 -7.31 16.69
N VAL A 100 -17.75 -6.96 15.69
CA VAL A 100 -17.49 -7.30 14.29
C VAL A 100 -16.16 -6.70 13.80
N PRO A 101 -15.90 -5.38 13.96
CA PRO A 101 -14.58 -4.79 13.69
C PRO A 101 -13.40 -5.49 14.39
N ALA A 102 -13.56 -5.89 15.65
CA ALA A 102 -12.49 -6.57 16.39
C ALA A 102 -12.14 -7.93 15.78
N MET A 103 -13.14 -8.71 15.38
CA MET A 103 -12.92 -9.97 14.66
C MET A 103 -12.26 -9.75 13.31
N VAL A 104 -12.72 -8.74 12.55
CA VAL A 104 -12.14 -8.38 11.26
C VAL A 104 -10.68 -7.96 11.41
N LYS A 105 -10.33 -7.19 12.46
CA LYS A 105 -8.93 -6.80 12.72
C LYS A 105 -8.03 -8.01 12.91
N ALA A 106 -8.45 -8.97 13.74
CA ALA A 106 -7.68 -10.19 13.99
C ALA A 106 -7.47 -11.00 12.71
N LEU A 107 -8.50 -11.08 11.85
CA LEU A 107 -8.38 -11.73 10.54
C LEU A 107 -7.39 -11.00 9.62
N ILE A 108 -7.48 -9.67 9.53
CA ILE A 108 -6.57 -8.85 8.70
C ILE A 108 -5.11 -9.05 9.14
N GLU A 109 -4.84 -8.98 10.45
CA GLU A 109 -3.49 -9.21 10.99
C GLU A 109 -2.96 -10.59 10.64
N TYR A 110 -3.78 -11.63 10.80
CA TYR A 110 -3.41 -13.00 10.45
C TYR A 110 -3.05 -13.12 8.97
N LEU A 111 -3.89 -12.57 8.08
CA LEU A 111 -3.67 -12.61 6.63
C LEU A 111 -2.39 -11.85 6.24
N GLN A 112 -2.14 -10.69 6.85
CA GLN A 112 -0.92 -9.91 6.60
C GLN A 112 0.35 -10.68 6.99
N VAL A 113 0.35 -11.35 8.15
CA VAL A 113 1.48 -12.20 8.58
C VAL A 113 1.64 -13.40 7.65
N ALA A 114 0.55 -14.05 7.26
CA ALA A 114 0.59 -15.19 6.35
C ALA A 114 1.17 -14.82 4.98
N THR A 115 0.71 -13.70 4.39
CA THR A 115 1.22 -13.21 3.10
C THR A 115 2.70 -12.78 3.20
N ALA A 116 3.12 -12.17 4.31
CA ALA A 116 4.52 -11.83 4.53
C ALA A 116 5.41 -13.09 4.60
N ALA A 117 4.95 -14.14 5.27
CA ALA A 117 5.63 -15.42 5.34
C ALA A 117 5.74 -16.09 3.96
N GLU A 118 4.67 -16.08 3.17
CA GLU A 118 4.66 -16.63 1.80
C GLU A 118 5.63 -15.88 0.88
N ARG A 119 5.61 -14.54 0.90
CA ARG A 119 6.52 -13.72 0.07
C ARG A 119 8.00 -13.95 0.42
N ALA A 120 8.33 -14.13 1.71
CA ALA A 120 9.69 -14.42 2.14
C ALA A 120 10.23 -15.74 1.57
N LEU A 121 9.37 -16.75 1.42
CA LEU A 121 9.73 -18.04 0.83
C LEU A 121 10.04 -17.91 -0.68
N HIS A 122 9.27 -17.10 -1.41
CA HIS A 122 9.48 -16.91 -2.86
C HIS A 122 10.72 -16.09 -3.22
N THR A 123 11.20 -15.20 -2.35
CA THR A 123 12.47 -14.46 -2.55
C THR A 123 13.73 -15.27 -2.21
N SER A 124 13.58 -16.46 -1.62
CA SER A 124 14.70 -17.31 -1.19
C SER A 124 15.11 -18.37 -2.23
N ALA A 125 14.52 -18.34 -3.43
CA ALA A 125 14.77 -19.26 -4.55
C ALA A 125 15.30 -18.50 -5.77
#